data_AF-A0A382D0N2-F1
#
_entry.id   AF-A0A382D0N2-F1
#
_cell.length_a   1.000
_cell.length_b   1.000
_cell.length_c   1.000
_cell.angle_alpha   90.00
_cell.angle_beta   90.00
_cell.angle_gamma   90.00
#
_symmetry.space_group_name_H-M   'P 1'
#
loop_
_entity.id
_entity.type
_entity.pdbx_description
1 polymer ?
#
loop_
_entity_poly.entity_id
_entity_poly.type
_entity_poly.pdbx_seq_one_letter_code
_entity_poly.pdbx_strand_id
1 'polypeptide(L)'
;MTLIQRNVEQLRREGIKNSKQFKEQKNFYDTDQALTEFEDMLQSNHLITHKSKYLEYLKTSGRDDYDSFQIRTLGKFLSEVINDIKIAYEIKD
;
A
#
# COMPACT_ATOMS: atom_id res chain seq x y z
N MET A 1 9.70 -17.14 -42.20
CA MET A 1 9.43 -17.68 -40.85
C MET A 1 9.69 -16.68 -39.70
N THR A 2 9.96 -15.40 -39.95
CA THR A 2 10.25 -14.39 -38.91
C THR A 2 9.01 -13.63 -38.42
N LEU A 3 7.98 -13.49 -39.26
CA LEU A 3 6.76 -12.74 -38.93
C LEU A 3 5.89 -13.46 -37.88
N ILE A 4 5.76 -14.79 -38.00
CA ILE A 4 5.00 -15.63 -37.06
C ILE A 4 5.67 -15.62 -35.68
N GLN A 5 7.00 -15.75 -35.62
CA GLN A 5 7.75 -15.68 -34.37
C GLN A 5 7.64 -14.30 -33.70
N ARG A 6 7.70 -13.21 -34.47
CA ARG A 6 7.49 -11.85 -33.96
C ARG A 6 6.09 -11.65 -33.38
N ASN A 7 5.05 -12.18 -34.02
CA ASN A 7 3.68 -12.08 -33.51
C ASN A 7 3.47 -12.89 -32.23
N VAL A 8 4.06 -14.09 -32.12
CA VAL A 8 4.01 -14.91 -30.90
C VAL A 8 4.73 -14.22 -29.73
N GLU A 9 5.86 -13.58 -29.98
CA GLU A 9 6.59 -12.81 -28.97
C GLU A 9 5.84 -11.54 -28.52
N GLN A 10 5.14 -10.87 -29.44
CA GLN A 10 4.27 -9.74 -29.09
C GLN A 10 3.11 -10.17 -28.19
N LEU A 11 2.40 -11.24 -28.55
CA LEU A 11 1.32 -11.81 -27.72
C LEU A 11 1.81 -12.23 -26.33
N ARG A 12 3.00 -12.83 -26.23
CA ARG A 12 3.62 -13.14 -24.92
C ARG A 12 3.88 -11.89 -24.09
N ARG A 13 4.43 -10.82 -24.69
CA ARG A 13 4.70 -9.55 -23.99
C ARG A 13 3.41 -8.90 -23.49
N GLU A 14 2.37 -8.88 -24.30
CA GLU A 14 1.06 -8.35 -23.92
C GLU A 14 0.43 -9.16 -22.79
N GLY A 15 0.49 -10.50 -22.87
CA GLY A 15 0.00 -11.38 -21.80
C GLY A 15 0.73 -11.17 -20.47
N ILE A 16 2.06 -10.98 -20.50
CA ILE A 16 2.85 -10.67 -19.30
C ILE A 16 2.49 -9.30 -18.74
N LYS A 17 2.36 -8.28 -19.60
CA LYS A 17 1.99 -6.92 -19.18
C LYS A 17 0.60 -6.90 -18.51
N ASN A 18 -0.39 -7.54 -19.11
CA ASN A 18 -1.74 -7.63 -18.56
C ASN A 18 -1.75 -8.41 -17.24
N SER A 19 -0.97 -9.49 -17.14
CA SER A 19 -0.82 -10.26 -15.90
C SER A 19 -0.17 -9.45 -14.79
N LYS A 20 0.85 -8.63 -15.09
CA LYS A 20 1.48 -7.72 -14.13
C LYS A 20 0.49 -6.65 -13.67
N GLN A 21 -0.18 -5.99 -14.62
CA GLN A 21 -1.18 -4.96 -14.32
C GLN A 21 -2.34 -5.51 -13.47
N PHE A 22 -2.78 -6.74 -13.71
CA PHE A 22 -3.80 -7.40 -12.90
C PHE A 22 -3.30 -7.72 -11.49
N LYS A 23 -2.06 -8.19 -11.35
CA LYS A 23 -1.43 -8.43 -10.04
C LYS A 23 -1.24 -7.14 -9.25
N GLU A 24 -0.80 -6.07 -9.90
CA GLU A 24 -0.61 -4.75 -9.28
C GLU A 24 -1.94 -4.17 -8.81
N GLN A 25 -3.00 -4.26 -9.62
CA GLN A 25 -4.35 -3.86 -9.20
C GLN A 25 -4.85 -4.72 -8.04
N LYS A 26 -4.67 -6.04 -8.09
CA LYS A 26 -5.07 -6.93 -7.00
C LYS A 26 -4.37 -6.55 -5.69
N ASN A 27 -3.06 -6.32 -5.72
CA ASN A 27 -2.27 -5.82 -4.58
C ASN A 27 -2.82 -4.48 -4.04
N PHE A 28 -3.18 -3.58 -4.95
CA PHE A 28 -3.69 -2.27 -4.57
C PHE A 28 -5.03 -2.35 -3.83
N TYR A 29 -5.88 -3.32 -4.15
CA TYR A 29 -7.16 -3.50 -3.45
C TYR A 29 -7.08 -4.46 -2.25
N ASP A 30 -5.93 -5.11 -2.03
CA ASP A 30 -5.74 -6.08 -0.95
C ASP A 30 -5.62 -5.38 0.43
N THR A 31 -6.60 -5.64 1.30
CA THR A 31 -6.67 -5.08 2.66
C THR A 31 -5.65 -5.70 3.61
N ASP A 32 -5.35 -7.00 3.50
CA ASP A 32 -4.36 -7.68 4.34
C ASP A 32 -2.94 -7.16 4.04
N GLN A 33 -2.66 -6.95 2.75
CA GLN A 33 -1.40 -6.32 2.36
C GLN A 33 -1.32 -4.87 2.87
N ALA A 34 -2.39 -4.08 2.69
CA ALA A 34 -2.41 -2.71 3.21
C ALA A 34 -2.21 -2.67 4.73
N LEU A 35 -2.76 -3.65 5.46
CA LEU A 35 -2.58 -3.79 6.89
C LEU A 35 -1.12 -4.13 7.24
N THR A 36 -0.48 -5.02 6.48
CA THR A 36 0.93 -5.37 6.65
C THR A 36 1.84 -4.15 6.44
N GLU A 37 1.63 -3.41 5.34
CA GLU A 37 2.36 -2.16 5.06
C GLU A 37 2.18 -1.12 6.18
N PHE A 38 0.95 -1.03 6.73
CA PHE A 38 0.64 -0.13 7.83
C PHE A 38 1.31 -0.56 9.14
N GLU A 39 1.34 -1.86 9.45
CA GLU A 39 2.05 -2.41 10.60
C GLU A 39 3.54 -2.15 10.53
N ASP A 40 4.16 -2.38 9.38
CA ASP A 40 5.58 -2.12 9.16
C ASP A 40 5.93 -0.64 9.39
N MET A 41 5.12 0.27 8.87
CA MET A 41 5.28 1.71 9.07
C MET A 41 5.11 2.10 10.55
N LEU A 42 4.12 1.55 11.25
CA LEU A 42 3.95 1.83 12.67
C LEU A 42 5.12 1.27 13.49
N GLN A 43 5.62 0.08 13.14
CA GLN A 43 6.73 -0.54 13.82
C GLN A 43 8.02 0.27 13.63
N SER A 44 8.31 0.73 12.40
CA SER A 44 9.50 1.55 12.12
C SER A 44 9.50 2.89 12.85
N ASN A 45 8.32 3.39 13.23
CA ASN A 45 8.16 4.64 13.95
C ASN A 45 7.85 4.45 15.44
N HIS A 46 7.98 3.23 15.99
CA HIS A 46 7.68 2.92 17.39
C HIS A 46 6.23 3.20 17.83
N LEU A 47 5.28 3.16 16.90
CA LEU A 47 3.85 3.44 17.11
C LEU A 47 2.95 2.20 17.04
N ILE A 48 3.52 0.99 16.96
CA ILE A 48 2.75 -0.26 16.79
C ILE A 48 1.69 -0.47 17.87
N THR A 49 1.94 0.01 19.09
CA THR A 49 0.99 -0.04 20.22
C THR A 49 -0.30 0.73 19.96
N HIS A 50 -0.30 1.69 19.02
CA HIS A 50 -1.45 2.51 18.66
C HIS A 50 -2.24 1.96 17.46
N LYS A 51 -1.80 0.84 16.86
CA LYS A 51 -2.45 0.21 15.69
C LYS A 51 -3.97 0.13 15.85
N SER A 52 -4.45 -0.49 16.94
CA SER A 52 -5.88 -0.70 17.15
C SER A 52 -6.67 0.61 17.17
N LYS A 53 -6.13 1.65 17.82
CA LYS A 53 -6.76 2.97 17.88
C LYS A 53 -6.88 3.61 16.50
N TYR A 54 -5.85 3.49 15.67
CA TYR A 54 -5.88 4.02 14.30
C TYR A 54 -6.87 3.28 13.41
N LEU A 55 -6.95 1.96 13.52
CA LEU A 55 -7.90 1.15 12.77
C LEU A 55 -9.34 1.39 13.21
N GLU A 56 -9.57 1.58 14.51
CA GLU A 56 -10.88 1.95 15.06
C GLU A 56 -11.33 3.31 14.53
N TYR A 57 -10.42 4.28 14.41
CA TYR A 57 -10.72 5.57 13.79
C TYR A 57 -11.26 5.41 12.36
N LEU A 58 -10.72 4.48 11.57
CA LEU A 58 -11.24 4.22 10.22
C LEU A 58 -12.67 3.65 10.20
N LYS A 59 -13.08 2.95 11.28
CA LYS A 59 -14.43 2.37 11.42
C LYS A 59 -15.48 3.39 11.89
N THR A 60 -15.07 4.54 12.45
CA THR A 60 -16.00 5.54 13.02
C THR A 60 -16.90 6.25 11.99
N SER A 61 -16.75 6.00 10.69
CA SER A 61 -17.57 6.59 9.61
C SER A 61 -18.87 5.82 9.29
N GLY A 62 -19.42 5.06 10.25
CA GLY A 62 -20.64 4.26 10.04
C GLY A 62 -20.43 3.02 9.15
N ARG A 63 -19.18 2.59 8.99
CA ARG A 63 -18.80 1.34 8.32
C ARG A 63 -18.29 0.36 9.36
N ASP A 64 -18.72 -0.90 9.29
CA ASP A 64 -18.24 -1.96 10.18
C ASP A 64 -16.77 -2.33 9.91
N ASP A 65 -16.25 -1.97 8.73
CA ASP A 65 -14.89 -2.28 8.33
C ASP A 65 -14.19 -1.19 7.53
N TYR A 66 -12.87 -1.29 7.48
CA TYR A 66 -11.99 -0.43 6.70
C TYR A 66 -11.52 -1.16 5.42
N ASP A 67 -11.20 -0.39 4.38
CA ASP A 67 -10.63 -0.93 3.15
C ASP A 67 -9.13 -0.56 2.98
N SER A 68 -8.50 -1.23 2.03
CA SER A 68 -7.09 -1.02 1.67
C SER A 68 -6.75 0.43 1.31
N PHE A 69 -7.70 1.17 0.72
CA PHE A 69 -7.51 2.58 0.39
C PHE A 69 -7.49 3.45 1.66
N GLN A 70 -8.42 3.23 2.58
CA GLN A 70 -8.48 3.93 3.86
C GLN A 70 -7.22 3.69 4.70
N ILE A 71 -6.75 2.44 4.80
CA ILE A 71 -5.54 2.09 5.54
C ILE A 71 -4.32 2.83 4.96
N ARG A 72 -4.09 2.74 3.65
CA ARG A 72 -2.93 3.38 3.01
C ARG A 72 -2.99 4.90 3.06
N THR A 73 -4.18 5.48 2.94
CA THR A 73 -4.37 6.93 3.06
C THR A 73 -3.97 7.40 4.46
N LEU A 74 -4.43 6.71 5.51
CA LEU A 74 -4.04 7.02 6.88
C LEU A 74 -2.55 6.80 7.11
N GLY A 75 -1.99 5.68 6.62
CA GLY A 75 -0.56 5.39 6.75
C GLY A 75 0.33 6.46 6.11
N LYS A 76 -0.05 6.94 4.92
CA LYS A 76 0.65 8.05 4.25
C LYS A 76 0.58 9.33 5.08
N PHE A 77 -0.61 9.72 5.53
CA PHE A 77 -0.80 10.92 6.34
C PHE A 77 0.05 10.88 7.62
N LEU A 78 0.03 9.76 8.36
CA LEU A 78 0.83 9.61 9.57
C LEU A 78 2.32 9.69 9.27
N SER A 79 2.78 9.06 8.18
CA SER A 79 4.20 9.11 7.79
C SER A 79 4.67 10.53 7.47
N GLU A 80 3.84 11.31 6.78
CA GLU A 80 4.11 12.72 6.48
C GLU A 80 4.24 13.54 7.78
N VAL A 81 3.27 13.42 8.69
CA VAL A 81 3.31 14.11 10.00
C VAL A 81 4.53 13.72 10.82
N ILE A 82 4.87 12.43 10.88
CA ILE A 82 6.04 11.95 11.63
C ILE A 82 7.33 12.51 11.03
N ASN A 83 7.46 12.51 9.69
CA ASN A 83 8.63 13.07 9.02
C ASN A 83 8.75 14.58 9.25
N ASP A 84 7.65 15.33 9.18
CA ASP A 84 7.65 16.76 9.45
C ASP A 84 8.12 17.06 10.89
N ILE A 85 7.69 16.25 11.86
CA ILE A 85 8.15 16.34 13.26
C ILE A 85 9.64 16.00 13.35
N LYS A 86 10.11 14.91 12.75
CA LYS A 86 11.53 14.53 12.75
C LYS A 86 12.41 15.67 12.20
N ILE A 87 11.98 16.30 11.10
CA ILE A 87 12.66 17.45 10.50
C ILE A 87 12.67 18.64 11.45
N ALA A 88 11.51 18.99 12.02
CA ALA A 88 11.37 20.14 12.91
C ALA A 88 12.24 20.05 14.19
N TYR A 89 12.48 18.83 14.68
CA TYR A 89 13.27 18.55 15.88
C TYR A 89 14.69 18.02 15.59
N GLU A 90 15.14 18.07 14.32
CA GLU A 90 16.45 17.58 13.88
C GLU A 90 16.78 16.14 14.32
N ILE A 91 15.76 15.28 14.41
CA ILE A 91 15.92 13.88 14.81
C ILE A 91 16.54 13.12 13.63
N LYS A 92 17.74 12.55 13.84
CA LYS A 92 18.41 11.68 12.85
C LYS A 92 17.79 10.28 12.89
N ASP A 93 17.60 9.69 11.70
CA ASP A 93 17.09 8.32 11.52
C ASP A 93 17.97 7.24 12.16
#